data_AF-A0A9D8AU80-F1
#
_entry.id   AF-A0A9D8AU80-F1
#
_cell.length_a   1.000
_cell.length_b   1.000
_cell.length_c   1.000
_cell.angle_alpha   90.00
_cell.angle_beta   90.00
_cell.angle_gamma   90.00
#
_symmetry.space_group_name_H-M   'P 1'
#
loop_
_entity.id
_entity.type
_entity.pdbx_description
1 polymer ?
#
loop_
_entity_poly.entity_id
_entity_poly.type
_entity_poly.pdbx_seq_one_letter_code
_entity_poly.pdbx_strand_id
1 'polypeptide(L)' 'MQGRLRQEHLSVVIETECAHCQQPIHIEMDSDLGYRVVEEGAEPLVYVPLLDVQKLDAPSIIDGF' A
#
# COMPACT_ATOMS: atom_id res chain seq x y z
N MET A 1 -17.59 2.39 -5.05
CA MET A 1 -17.69 1.62 -3.78
C MET A 1 -16.29 1.51 -3.21
N GLN A 2 -15.97 2.26 -2.15
CA GLN A 2 -14.68 2.11 -1.45
C GLN A 2 -14.62 0.68 -0.88
N GLY A 3 -13.59 -0.08 -1.26
CA GLY A 3 -13.42 -1.51 -0.94
C GLY A 3 -13.21 -1.77 0.55
N ARG A 4 -14.23 -1.59 1.37
CA ARG A 4 -14.30 -2.13 2.74
C ARG A 4 -15.04 -3.46 2.69
N LEU A 5 -14.32 -4.53 2.33
CA LEU A 5 -14.89 -5.88 2.18
C LEU A 5 -15.62 -6.36 3.45
N ARG A 6 -15.20 -5.91 4.64
CA ARG A 6 -15.75 -6.36 5.94
C ARG A 6 -16.22 -5.24 6.88
N GLN A 7 -16.11 -3.97 6.49
CA GLN A 7 -16.33 -2.81 7.39
C GLN A 7 -15.54 -2.83 8.72
N GLU A 8 -14.50 -3.64 8.80
CA GLU A 8 -13.60 -3.70 9.95
C GLU A 8 -12.39 -2.76 9.73
N HIS A 9 -11.78 -2.31 10.84
CA HIS A 9 -10.47 -1.66 10.77
C HIS A 9 -9.42 -2.75 10.51
N LEU A 10 -8.71 -2.62 9.39
CA LEU A 10 -7.61 -3.46 8.97
C LEU A 10 -6.29 -2.71 9.20
N SER A 11 -5.30 -3.46 9.68
CA SER A 11 -3.90 -3.09 9.73
C SER A 11 -3.07 -4.16 9.03
N VAL A 12 -2.05 -3.76 8.28
CA VAL A 12 -1.12 -4.67 7.61
C VAL A 12 0.32 -4.25 7.90
N VAL A 13 1.21 -5.23 7.96
CA VAL A 13 2.66 -5.02 7.99
C VAL A 13 3.24 -5.51 6.67
N ILE A 14 3.99 -4.65 6.00
CA ILE A 14 4.77 -5.01 4.81
C ILE A 14 6.20 -5.26 5.28
N GLU A 15 6.69 -6.47 5.03
CA GLU A 15 8.06 -6.88 5.33
C GLU A 15 8.87 -6.90 4.03
N THR A 16 9.97 -6.16 3.99
CA THR A 16 10.86 -6.10 2.83
C THR A 16 12.30 -5.82 3.24
N GLU A 17 13.20 -5.71 2.27
CA GLU A 17 14.62 -5.44 2.50
C GLU A 17 15.14 -4.39 1.51
N CYS A 18 16.09 -3.58 1.95
CA CYS A 18 16.77 -2.65 1.06
C CYS A 18 17.66 -3.43 0.08
N ALA A 19 17.42 -3.30 -1.23
CA ALA A 19 18.22 -3.99 -2.24
C ALA A 19 19.73 -3.63 -2.20
N HIS A 20 20.08 -2.43 -1.70
CA HIS A 20 21.46 -1.98 -1.62
C HIS A 20 22.22 -2.51 -0.39
N CYS A 21 21.63 -2.39 0.80
CA CYS A 21 22.31 -2.74 2.07
C CYS A 21 21.75 -3.98 2.77
N GLN A 22 20.68 -4.58 2.23
CA GLN A 22 19.99 -5.76 2.77
C GLN A 22 19.41 -5.54 4.18
N GLN A 23 19.26 -4.27 4.59
CA GLN A 23 18.64 -3.95 5.85
C GLN A 23 17.13 -4.25 5.78
N PRO A 24 16.56 -4.93 6.80
CA PRO A 24 15.11 -5.14 6.87
C PRO A 24 14.37 -3.81 6.96
N ILE A 25 13.20 -3.76 6.36
CA ILE A 25 12.28 -2.62 6.38
C ILE A 25 10.88 -3.16 6.69
N HIS A 26 10.28 -2.65 7.75
CA HIS A 26 8.90 -2.93 8.14
C HIS A 26 8.07 -1.65 7.99
N ILE A 27 7.00 -1.75 7.20
CA ILE A 27 6.05 -0.66 6.99
C ILE A 27 4.71 -1.10 7.55
N GLU A 28 4.21 -0.39 8.56
CA GLU A 28 2.87 -0.59 9.08
C GLU A 28 1.91 0.35 8.37
N MET A 29 0.77 -0.18 7.91
CA MET A 29 -0.26 0.59 7.22
C MET A 29 -1.64 0.26 7.78
N ASP A 30 -2.47 1.31 7.90
CA ASP A 30 -3.85 1.20 8.38
C ASP A 30 -4.89 1.36 7.26
N SER A 31 -6.16 1.24 7.64
CA SER A 31 -7.31 1.35 6.72
C SER A 31 -7.51 2.73 6.11
N ASP A 32 -6.93 3.77 6.71
CA ASP A 32 -7.01 5.15 6.24
C ASP A 32 -5.79 5.50 5.36
N LEU A 33 -4.99 4.48 4.99
CA LEU A 33 -3.73 4.60 4.25
C LEU A 33 -2.67 5.43 4.99
N GLY A 34 -2.84 5.59 6.31
CA GLY A 34 -1.77 6.05 7.18
C GLY A 34 -0.68 4.98 7.22
N TYR A 35 0.58 5.39 7.14
CA TYR A 35 1.71 4.46 7.25
C TYR A 35 2.81 4.99 8.15
N ARG A 36 3.57 4.08 8.75
CA ARG A 36 4.82 4.37 9.45
C ARG A 36 5.88 3.34 9.11
N VAL A 37 7.14 3.79 9.13
CA VAL A 37 8.31 2.94 8.96
C VAL A 37 8.89 2.67 10.35
N VAL A 38 9.22 1.42 10.63
CA VAL A 38 9.67 1.00 11.97
C VAL A 38 11.17 1.27 12.15
N GLU A 39 11.97 1.04 11.11
CA GLU A 39 13.42 1.22 11.15
C GLU A 39 13.84 2.70 11.04
N GLU A 40 14.79 3.09 11.89
CA GLU A 40 15.42 4.41 11.79
C GLU A 40 16.23 4.54 10.50
N GLY A 41 16.07 5.69 9.83
CA GLY A 41 16.81 6.03 8.60
C GLY A 41 16.28 5.36 7.32
N ALA A 42 15.23 4.53 7.40
CA ALA A 42 14.54 4.01 6.23
C ALA A 42 13.48 5.01 5.73
N GLU A 43 13.67 5.54 4.52
CA GLU A 43 12.77 6.50 3.87
C GLU A 43 12.19 5.92 2.57
N PRO A 44 11.29 4.92 2.63
CA PRO A 44 10.65 4.36 1.46
C PRO A 44 9.75 5.38 0.78
N LEU A 45 9.82 5.44 -0.54
CA LEU A 45 8.87 6.20 -1.34
C LEU A 45 7.54 5.44 -1.41
N VAL A 46 6.58 5.85 -0.58
CA VAL A 46 5.20 5.35 -0.68
C VAL A 46 4.42 6.23 -1.64
N TYR A 47 3.98 5.64 -2.76
CA TYR A 47 3.16 6.32 -3.76
C TYR A 47 1.85 5.56 -3.94
N VAL A 48 0.73 6.25 -3.77
CA VAL A 48 -0.58 5.74 -4.15
C VAL A 48 -0.85 6.20 -5.58
N PRO A 49 -0.94 5.29 -6.56
CA PRO A 49 -1.34 5.69 -7.90
C PRO A 49 -2.72 6.33 -7.83
N LEU A 50 -2.83 7.56 -8.34
CA LEU A 50 -4.09 8.27 -8.58
C LEU A 50 -4.87 7.59 -9.72
N LEU A 51 -5.13 6.29 -9.60
CA LEU A 51 -6.00 5.55 -10.49
C LEU A 51 -7.38 5.50 -9.85
N ASP A 52 -8.28 6.33 -10.36
CA ASP A 52 -9.69 6.23 -10.00
C ASP A 52 -10.29 5.02 -10.71
N VAL A 53 -10.20 3.86 -10.06
CA VAL A 53 -10.75 2.59 -10.58
C VAL A 53 -12.25 2.68 -10.88
N GLN A 54 -12.97 3.66 -10.31
CA GLN A 54 -14.40 3.87 -10.61
C GLN A 54 -14.63 4.58 -11.94
N LYS A 55 -13.60 5.25 -12.49
CA LYS A 55 -13.63 5.91 -13.80
C LYS A 55 -13.09 5.04 -14.92
N LEU A 56 -12.66 3.81 -14.62
CA LEU A 56 -12.26 2.86 -15.64
C LEU A 56 -13.52 2.23 -16.23
N ASP A 57 -13.67 2.30 -17.55
CA ASP A 57 -14.75 1.63 -18.28
C ASP A 57 -14.59 0.10 -18.24
N ALA A 58 -13.36 -0.37 -17.99
CA ALA A 58 -13.03 -1.78 -17.85
C ALA A 58 -13.47 -2.34 -16.49
N PRO A 59 -14.03 -3.56 -16.42
CA PRO A 59 -14.57 -4.13 -15.18
C PRO A 59 -13.48 -4.46 -14.13
N SER A 60 -12.21 -4.47 -14.52
CA SER A 60 -11.08 -4.61 -13.61
C SER A 60 -9.81 -3.96 -14.19
N ILE A 61 -8.80 -3.80 -13.34
CA ILE A 61 -7.46 -3.35 -13.77
C ILE A 61 -6.77 -4.33 -14.74
N ILE A 62 -7.19 -5.61 -14.75
CA ILE A 62 -6.64 -6.64 -15.63
C ILE A 62 -7.18 -6.45 -17.05
N ASP A 63 -8.45 -6.03 -17.17
CA ASP A 63 -9.13 -5.85 -18.45
C ASP A 63 -8.82 -4.49 -19.10
N GLY A 64 -8.12 -3.60 -18.39
CA GLY A 64 -7.82 -2.23 -18.82
C GLY A 64 -6.37 -1.96 -19.23
N PHE A 65 -5.47 -2.94 -19.08
CA PHE A 65 -4.05 -2.87 -19.48
C PHE A 65 -3.71 -3.90 -20.56
#